data_AF-A0A318L933-F1
#
_entry.id   AF-A0A318L933-F1
#
_cell.length_a   1.000
_cell.length_b   1.000
_cell.length_c   1.000
_cell.angle_alpha   90.00
_cell.angle_beta   90.00
_cell.angle_gamma   90.00
#
_symmetry.space_group_name_H-M   'P 1'
#
loop_
_entity.id
_entity.type
_entity.pdbx_description
1 polymer ?
#
loop_
_entity_poly.entity_id
_entity_poly.type
_entity_poly.pdbx_seq_one_letter_code
_entity_poly.pdbx_strand_id
1 'polypeptide(L)' 'MADTSTAPVTVPEFCVHVENAFVVDRPRVADLLNAALASQARPAVFAALNRLPDRRFESLMEVLSELPDVSFGSEAP' A
#
# COMPACT_ATOMS: atom_id res chain seq x y z
N MET A 1 23.81 4.59 10.24
CA MET A 1 22.43 4.07 10.24
C MET A 1 21.63 5.11 9.50
N ALA A 2 21.18 4.82 8.28
CA ALA A 2 20.54 5.83 7.46
C ALA A 2 19.15 6.11 8.03
N ASP A 3 18.91 7.36 8.44
CA ASP A 3 17.57 7.93 8.57
C ASP A 3 16.85 7.76 7.22
N THR A 4 16.22 6.60 7.03
CA THR A 4 15.23 6.43 5.98
C THR A 4 14.07 7.33 6.33
N SER A 5 14.11 8.54 5.75
CA SER A 5 13.07 9.56 5.73
C SER A 5 11.71 8.98 6.15
N THR A 6 11.35 9.22 7.42
CA THR A 6 10.10 8.82 8.08
C THR A 6 8.91 9.62 7.53
N ALA A 7 8.89 9.86 6.21
CA ALA A 7 7.71 10.41 5.58
C ALA A 7 6.57 9.40 5.80
N PRO A 8 5.34 9.85 6.08
CA PRO A 8 4.18 8.97 6.07
C PRO A 8 4.00 8.39 4.66
N VAL A 9 3.43 7.18 4.56
CA VAL A 9 3.01 6.63 3.27
C VAL A 9 1.80 7.42 2.81
N THR A 10 1.84 7.90 1.58
CA THR A 10 0.71 8.64 1.01
C THR A 10 -0.20 7.70 0.22
N VAL A 11 -1.49 8.03 0.10
CA VAL A 11 -2.43 7.28 -0.76
C VAL A 11 -1.91 7.13 -2.20
N PRO A 12 -1.46 8.18 -2.91
CA PRO A 12 -0.96 8.00 -4.29
C PRO A 12 0.28 7.10 -4.35
N GLU A 13 1.22 7.23 -3.41
CA GLU A 13 2.37 6.33 -3.29
C GLU A 13 1.92 4.88 -3.05
N PHE A 14 0.95 4.66 -2.17
CA PHE A 14 0.47 3.32 -1.89
C PHE A 14 -0.19 2.70 -3.12
N CYS A 15 -1.12 3.42 -3.76
CA CYS A 15 -1.89 2.93 -4.91
C CYS A 15 -1.00 2.48 -6.07
N VAL A 16 0.02 3.26 -6.46
CA VAL A 16 0.89 2.90 -7.59
C VAL A 16 1.64 1.58 -7.37
N HIS A 17 1.90 1.22 -6.11
CA HIS A 17 2.62 -0.01 -5.78
C HIS A 17 1.72 -1.25 -5.73
N VAL A 18 0.41 -1.08 -5.54
CA VAL A 18 -0.50 -2.22 -5.30
C VAL A 18 -1.59 -2.36 -6.37
N GLU A 19 -1.82 -1.35 -7.21
CA GLU A 19 -2.85 -1.39 -8.26
C GLU A 19 -2.67 -2.54 -9.24
N ASN A 20 -1.42 -2.91 -9.55
CA ASN A 20 -1.11 -4.02 -10.44
C ASN A 20 -1.57 -5.38 -9.89
N ALA A 21 -1.74 -5.52 -8.57
CA ALA A 21 -2.30 -6.72 -7.97
C ALA A 21 -3.79 -6.90 -8.34
N PHE A 22 -4.50 -5.84 -8.71
CA PHE A 22 -5.91 -5.91 -9.09
C PHE A 22 -6.14 -6.31 -10.56
N VAL A 23 -5.07 -6.60 -11.31
CA VAL A 23 -5.18 -7.27 -12.62
C VAL A 23 -5.73 -8.69 -12.46
N VAL A 24 -5.47 -9.35 -11.33
CA VAL A 24 -6.10 -10.62 -10.95
C VAL A 24 -7.40 -10.37 -10.18
N ASP A 25 -8.42 -11.22 -10.36
CA ASP A 25 -9.70 -11.08 -9.65
C ASP A 25 -9.48 -11.21 -8.13
N ARG A 26 -9.73 -10.10 -7.41
CA ARG A 26 -9.75 -9.98 -5.95
C ARG A 26 -8.45 -10.45 -5.26
N PRO A 27 -7.39 -9.61 -5.27
CA PRO A 27 -6.10 -9.94 -4.67
C PRO A 27 -6.20 -10.16 -3.15
N ARG A 28 -5.33 -11.02 -2.64
CA ARG A 28 -5.03 -11.15 -1.20
C ARG A 28 -3.82 -10.30 -0.83
N VAL A 29 -3.54 -10.20 0.47
CA VAL A 29 -2.36 -9.51 1.01
C VAL A 29 -1.06 -10.00 0.36
N ALA A 30 -0.91 -11.31 0.11
CA ALA A 30 0.26 -11.87 -0.57
C ALA A 30 0.44 -11.31 -1.99
N ASP A 31 -0.65 -11.11 -2.73
CA ASP A 31 -0.62 -10.55 -4.09
C ASP A 31 -0.24 -9.06 -4.05
N LEU A 32 -0.76 -8.31 -3.08
CA LEU A 32 -0.40 -6.90 -2.84
C LEU A 32 1.08 -6.76 -2.47
N LEU A 33 1.60 -7.65 -1.61
CA LEU A 33 3.01 -7.71 -1.23
C LEU A 33 3.91 -8.04 -2.43
N ASN A 34 3.49 -8.97 -3.29
CA ASN A 34 4.21 -9.29 -4.52
C ASN A 34 4.24 -8.11 -5.49
N ALA A 35 3.13 -7.37 -5.65
CA ALA A 35 3.08 -6.16 -6.47
C ALA A 35 3.97 -5.04 -5.91
N ALA A 36 3.95 -4.83 -4.60
CA ALA A 36 4.83 -3.88 -3.93
C ALA A 36 6.31 -4.25 -4.08
N LEU A 37 6.64 -5.54 -4.04
CA LEU A 37 7.99 -6.05 -4.28
C LEU A 37 8.43 -5.82 -5.74
N ALA A 38 7.56 -6.15 -6.70
CA ALA A 38 7.85 -5.98 -8.12
C ALA A 38 8.05 -4.49 -8.50
N SER A 39 7.36 -3.58 -7.83
CA SER A 39 7.47 -2.13 -8.03
C SER A 39 8.53 -1.46 -7.15
N GLN A 40 9.34 -2.24 -6.42
CA GLN A 40 10.39 -1.75 -5.52
C GLN A 40 9.88 -0.73 -4.49
N ALA A 41 8.70 -0.97 -3.93
CA ALA A 41 8.13 -0.12 -2.90
C ALA A 41 9.06 0.03 -1.69
N ARG A 42 8.94 1.14 -0.96
CA ARG A 42 9.76 1.35 0.25
C ARG A 42 9.24 0.51 1.44
N PRO A 43 10.07 0.22 2.45
CA PRO A 43 9.68 -0.59 3.61
C PRO A 43 8.38 -0.15 4.32
N ALA A 44 8.07 1.15 4.31
CA ALA A 44 6.85 1.68 4.92
C ALA A 44 5.57 1.17 4.23
N VAL A 45 5.58 0.94 2.91
CA VAL A 45 4.43 0.38 2.17
C VAL A 45 4.21 -1.07 2.58
N PHE A 46 5.28 -1.86 2.72
CA PHE A 46 5.20 -3.23 3.24
C PHE A 46 4.67 -3.25 4.69
N ALA A 47 5.10 -2.31 5.52
CA ALA A 47 4.60 -2.20 6.88
C ALA A 47 3.10 -1.92 6.93
N ALA A 48 2.57 -1.11 6.01
CA ALA A 48 1.13 -0.88 5.87
C ALA A 48 0.41 -2.16 5.39
N LEU A 49 0.92 -2.81 4.34
CA LEU A 49 0.34 -4.04 3.80
C LEU A 49 0.23 -5.18 4.83
N ASN A 50 1.24 -5.33 5.69
CA ASN A 50 1.23 -6.36 6.74
C ASN A 50 0.20 -6.12 7.85
N ARG A 51 -0.44 -4.94 7.93
CA ARG A 51 -1.52 -4.65 8.88
C ARG A 51 -2.89 -5.05 8.35
N LEU A 52 -3.00 -5.34 7.05
CA LEU A 52 -4.27 -5.68 6.42
C LEU A 52 -4.81 -7.02 6.95
N PRO A 53 -6.13 -7.18 7.05
CA PRO A 53 -6.74 -8.47 7.36
C PRO A 53 -6.44 -9.48 6.24
N ASP A 54 -6.24 -10.75 6.60
CA ASP A 54 -6.05 -11.83 5.64
C ASP A 54 -7.38 -12.19 4.95
N ARG A 55 -7.80 -11.34 4.01
CA ARG A 55 -8.97 -11.53 3.15
C ARG A 55 -8.67 -11.12 1.72
N ARG A 56 -9.65 -11.35 0.85
CA ARG A 56 -9.65 -10.83 -0.51
C ARG A 56 -10.24 -9.44 -0.52
N PHE A 57 -9.69 -8.56 -1.35
CA PHE A 57 -10.16 -7.19 -1.51
C PHE A 57 -10.82 -7.02 -2.88
N GLU A 58 -11.99 -6.39 -2.91
CA GLU A 58 -12.73 -6.10 -4.14
C GLU A 58 -12.24 -4.83 -4.85
N SER A 59 -11.63 -3.91 -4.10
CA SER A 59 -11.12 -2.65 -4.67
C SER A 59 -9.99 -2.05 -3.83
N LEU A 60 -9.26 -1.11 -4.45
CA LEU A 60 -8.28 -0.27 -3.74
C LEU A 60 -8.93 0.55 -2.62
N MET A 61 -10.16 1.01 -2.80
CA MET A 61 -10.88 1.78 -1.78
C MET A 61 -11.14 0.95 -0.52
N GLU A 62 -11.43 -0.35 -0.69
CA GLU A 62 -11.56 -1.28 0.43
C GLU A 62 -10.23 -1.43 1.17
N VAL A 63 -9.11 -1.61 0.45
CA VAL A 63 -7.78 -1.71 1.06
C VAL A 63 -7.42 -0.44 1.85
N LEU A 64 -7.66 0.74 1.27
CA LEU A 64 -7.39 2.02 1.91
C LEU A 64 -8.26 2.25 3.16
N SER A 65 -9.49 1.74 3.17
CA SER A 65 -10.38 1.82 4.33
C SER A 65 -9.86 1.02 5.54
N GLU A 66 -9.06 -0.02 5.31
CA GLU A 66 -8.38 -0.79 6.36
C GLU A 66 -7.06 -0.14 6.82
N LEU A 67 -6.60 0.94 6.15
CA LEU A 67 -5.32 1.61 6.41
C LEU A 67 -5.51 3.11 6.75
N PRO A 68 -6.08 3.44 7.92
CA PRO A 68 -6.35 4.83 8.30
C PRO A 68 -5.07 5.68 8.48
N ASP A 69 -3.91 5.04 8.67
CA ASP A 69 -2.61 5.72 8.79
C ASP A 69 -2.08 6.25 7.44
N VAL A 70 -2.60 5.75 6.32
CA VAL A 70 -2.20 6.19 4.98
C VAL A 70 -2.98 7.44 4.63
N SER A 71 -2.35 8.59 4.81
CA SER A 71 -2.96 9.89 4.50
C SER A 71 -2.85 10.21 3.02
N PHE A 72 -3.73 11.07 2.49
CA PHE A 72 -3.66 11.51 1.09
C PHE A 72 -2.40 12.31 0.72
N GLY A 73 -1.49 12.53 1.67
CA GLY A 73 -0.38 13.46 1.55
C GLY A 73 -0.95 14.88 1.57
N SER A 74 -0.67 15.64 2.63
CA SER A 74 -0.80 17.08 2.50
C SER A 74 0.35 17.56 1.63
N GLU A 75 0.13 17.65 0.33
CA GLU A 75 0.82 18.67 -0.46
C GLU A 75 0.23 20.00 0.03
N ALA A 76 0.87 20.58 1.04
CA ALA A 76 0.63 21.97 1.37
C ALA A 76 1.08 22.80 0.16
N PRO A 77 0.21 23.66 -0.42
CA PRO A 77 0.56 24.50 -1.56
C PRO A 77 1.63 25.54 -1.23
#